data_AF-A0A950DYZ9-F1
#
_entry.id   AF-A0A950DYZ9-F1
#
_cell.length_a   1.000
_cell.length_b   1.000
_cell.length_c   1.000
_cell.angle_alpha   90.00
_cell.angle_beta   90.00
_cell.angle_gamma   90.00
#
_symmetry.space_group_name_H-M   'P 1'
#
loop_
_entity.id
_entity.type
_entity.pdbx_description
1 polymer ?
#
loop_
_entity_poly.entity_id
_entity_poly.type
_entity_poly.pdbx_seq_one_letter_code
_entity_poly.pdbx_strand_id
1 'polypeptide(L)'
;MSWLDEELEHVEELRHSSETPSDAQVYSAVRAWWQWFGEALKRNAEEARRHEISAEFSQSATGHYRLANREAGLAADFALDEQIRSVRFDYSSSHPGTPAPEAAPASAPAIAGAAPEGGVLTLRPRGAARVAPFLSDQHLHEQELMRTLLKPVLFPDAPSTE
;
A
#
# COMPACT_ATOMS: atom_id res chain seq x y z
N MET A 1 27.86 3.10 5.76
CA MET A 1 28.40 3.40 4.43
C MET A 1 28.42 4.92 4.26
N SER A 2 29.35 5.45 3.46
CA SER A 2 29.42 6.88 3.16
C SER A 2 28.41 7.20 2.04
N TRP A 3 27.81 8.39 2.07
CA TRP A 3 26.92 8.85 0.99
C TRP A 3 27.62 8.88 -0.39
N LEU A 4 28.96 8.96 -0.40
CA LEU A 4 29.80 8.85 -1.59
C LEU A 4 29.87 7.41 -2.14
N ASP A 5 29.85 6.40 -1.28
CA ASP A 5 29.77 4.99 -1.72
C ASP A 5 28.38 4.71 -2.31
N GLU A 6 27.32 5.27 -1.71
CA GLU A 6 25.95 5.13 -2.21
C GLU A 6 25.78 5.78 -3.59
N GLU A 7 26.36 6.97 -3.82
CA GLU A 7 26.33 7.60 -5.15
C GLU A 7 27.23 6.91 -6.18
N LEU A 8 28.34 6.32 -5.77
CA LEU A 8 29.20 5.55 -6.67
C LEU A 8 28.50 4.26 -7.12
N GLU A 9 27.86 3.53 -6.20
CA GLU A 9 26.99 2.40 -6.55
C GLU A 9 25.84 2.84 -7.46
N HIS A 10 25.22 4.00 -7.20
CA HIS A 10 24.16 4.55 -8.04
C HIS A 10 24.62 4.84 -9.49
N VAL A 11 25.81 5.43 -9.64
CA VAL A 11 26.41 5.73 -10.95
C VAL A 11 26.81 4.46 -11.69
N GLU A 12 27.28 3.42 -11.01
CA GLU A 12 27.57 2.11 -11.61
C GLU A 12 26.29 1.38 -12.04
N GLU A 13 25.22 1.44 -11.26
CA GLU A 13 23.90 0.91 -11.61
C GLU A 13 23.31 1.59 -12.85
N LEU A 14 23.48 2.91 -12.96
CA LEU A 14 23.08 3.71 -14.12
C LEU A 14 23.91 3.37 -15.37
N ARG A 15 25.20 3.08 -15.22
CA ARG A 15 26.08 2.66 -16.31
C ARG A 15 25.78 1.25 -16.83
N HIS A 16 25.35 0.34 -15.95
CA HIS A 16 24.92 -1.01 -16.34
C HIS A 16 23.48 -1.07 -16.89
N SER A 17 22.70 0.01 -16.74
CA SER A 17 21.29 0.10 -17.18
C SER A 17 21.10 0.94 -18.45
N SER A 18 22.01 0.82 -19.43
CA SER A 18 21.90 1.54 -20.72
C SER A 18 20.79 1.02 -21.66
N GLU A 19 20.05 -0.02 -21.29
CA GLU A 19 18.82 -0.43 -21.96
C GLU A 19 17.62 0.17 -21.23
N THR A 20 16.89 1.06 -21.92
CA THR A 20 15.56 1.46 -21.46
C THR A 20 14.70 0.20 -21.42
N PRO A 21 14.13 -0.18 -20.26
CA PRO A 21 13.36 -1.42 -20.17
C PRO A 21 12.19 -1.37 -21.14
N SER A 22 11.97 -2.47 -21.87
CA SER A 22 10.82 -2.61 -22.75
C SER A 22 9.52 -2.56 -21.94
N ASP A 23 8.42 -2.16 -22.59
CA ASP A 23 7.12 -2.08 -21.92
C ASP A 23 6.66 -3.44 -21.35
N ALA A 24 6.97 -4.54 -22.05
CA ALA A 24 6.71 -5.90 -21.57
C ALA A 24 7.52 -6.26 -20.31
N GLN A 25 8.76 -5.78 -20.18
CA GLN A 25 9.57 -5.96 -18.97
C GLN A 25 8.99 -5.15 -17.81
N VAL A 26 8.55 -3.91 -18.06
CA VAL A 26 7.93 -3.08 -17.02
C VAL A 26 6.61 -3.68 -16.56
N TYR A 27 5.78 -4.14 -17.49
CA TYR A 27 4.51 -4.79 -17.17
C TYR A 27 4.71 -6.05 -16.33
N SER A 28 5.66 -6.92 -16.70
CA SER A 28 5.97 -8.12 -15.92
C SER A 28 6.52 -7.79 -14.52
N ALA A 29 7.35 -6.75 -14.40
CA ALA A 29 7.84 -6.25 -13.12
C ALA A 29 6.73 -5.69 -12.22
N VAL A 30 5.77 -4.94 -12.79
CA VAL A 30 4.58 -4.45 -12.06
C VAL A 30 3.75 -5.61 -11.53
N ARG A 31 3.50 -6.63 -12.34
CA ARG A 31 2.74 -7.81 -11.90
C ARG A 31 3.47 -8.61 -10.83
N ALA A 32 4.79 -8.79 -10.98
CA ALA A 32 5.61 -9.45 -9.97
C ALA A 32 5.58 -8.69 -8.64
N TRP A 33 5.72 -7.36 -8.68
CA TRP A 33 5.60 -6.51 -7.51
C TRP A 33 4.21 -6.61 -6.86
N TRP A 34 3.13 -6.64 -7.65
CA TRP A 34 1.78 -6.78 -7.12
C TRP A 34 1.51 -8.12 -6.43
N GLN A 35 2.05 -9.21 -6.99
CA GLN A 35 1.99 -10.53 -6.34
C GLN A 35 2.75 -10.53 -5.02
N TRP A 36 3.96 -9.98 -5.01
CA TRP A 36 4.73 -9.80 -3.77
C TRP A 36 3.98 -8.96 -2.74
N PHE A 37 3.35 -7.86 -3.16
CA PHE A 37 2.59 -6.96 -2.30
C PHE A 37 1.42 -7.69 -1.64
N GLY A 38 0.65 -8.48 -2.40
CA GLY A 38 -0.42 -9.32 -1.86
C GLY A 38 0.05 -10.33 -0.82
N GLU A 39 1.17 -11.02 -1.09
CA GLU A 39 1.79 -11.94 -0.14
C GLU A 39 2.30 -11.21 1.12
N ALA A 40 2.86 -10.01 0.98
CA ALA A 40 3.27 -9.19 2.11
C ALA A 40 2.08 -8.76 2.98
N LEU A 41 0.96 -8.33 2.36
CA LEU A 41 -0.29 -8.02 3.08
C LEU A 41 -0.80 -9.22 3.87
N LYS A 42 -0.86 -10.39 3.23
CA LYS A 42 -1.29 -11.64 3.86
C LYS A 42 -0.41 -12.00 5.06
N ARG A 43 0.92 -11.94 4.92
CA ARG A 43 1.87 -12.19 6.02
C ARG A 43 1.66 -11.21 7.18
N ASN A 44 1.50 -9.92 6.91
CA ASN A 44 1.26 -8.92 7.95
C ASN A 44 -0.08 -9.16 8.67
N ALA A 45 -1.14 -9.57 7.94
CA ALA A 45 -2.42 -9.93 8.56
C ALA A 45 -2.32 -11.21 9.42
N GLU A 46 -1.50 -12.19 9.03
CA GLU A 46 -1.20 -13.37 9.85
C GLU A 46 -0.43 -13.02 11.12
N GLU A 47 0.61 -12.18 11.00
CA GLU A 47 1.37 -11.69 12.16
C GLU A 47 0.49 -10.88 13.11
N ALA A 48 -0.33 -9.97 12.59
CA ALA A 48 -1.28 -9.19 13.39
C ALA A 48 -2.22 -10.12 14.19
N ARG A 49 -2.76 -11.18 13.56
CA ARG A 49 -3.58 -12.19 14.24
C ARG A 49 -2.84 -12.97 15.32
N ARG A 50 -1.54 -13.24 15.16
CA ARG A 50 -0.71 -13.86 16.21
C ARG A 50 -0.56 -12.96 17.44
N HIS A 51 -0.69 -11.65 17.24
CA HIS A 51 -0.71 -10.62 18.29
C HIS A 51 -2.14 -10.23 18.72
N GLU A 52 -3.13 -11.10 18.48
CA GLU A 52 -4.53 -10.91 18.89
C GLU A 52 -5.25 -9.72 18.19
N ILE A 53 -4.68 -9.17 17.12
CA ILE A 53 -5.35 -8.15 16.30
C ILE A 53 -6.24 -8.86 15.27
N SER A 54 -7.53 -8.51 15.24
CA SER A 54 -8.55 -9.10 14.36
C SER A 54 -8.42 -8.70 12.88
N ALA A 55 -7.26 -8.96 12.28
CA ALA A 55 -6.92 -8.65 10.89
C ALA A 55 -7.34 -9.76 9.91
N GLU A 56 -8.01 -9.40 8.83
CA GLU A 56 -8.45 -10.29 7.76
C GLU A 56 -7.97 -9.81 6.41
N PHE A 57 -7.23 -10.66 5.70
CA PHE A 57 -6.83 -10.43 4.32
C PHE A 57 -7.82 -11.13 3.36
N SER A 58 -8.19 -10.44 2.30
CA SER A 58 -9.02 -10.98 1.22
C SER A 58 -8.59 -10.44 -0.14
N GLN A 59 -8.83 -11.23 -1.18
CA GLN A 59 -8.60 -10.84 -2.57
C GLN A 59 -9.93 -10.99 -3.32
N SER A 60 -10.60 -9.87 -3.59
CA SER A 60 -11.90 -9.86 -4.28
C SER A 60 -11.75 -10.07 -5.79
N ALA A 61 -10.62 -9.64 -6.36
CA ALA A 61 -10.28 -9.81 -7.77
C ALA A 61 -8.75 -9.80 -7.96
N THR A 62 -8.26 -10.23 -9.13
CA THR A 62 -6.82 -10.32 -9.42
C THR A 62 -6.07 -8.99 -9.19
N GLY A 63 -6.71 -7.85 -9.46
CA GLY A 63 -6.15 -6.51 -9.25
C GLY A 63 -6.58 -5.83 -7.95
N HIS A 64 -7.25 -6.53 -7.04
CA HIS A 64 -7.81 -5.95 -5.81
C HIS A 64 -7.49 -6.77 -4.57
N TYR A 65 -6.85 -6.11 -3.60
CA TYR A 65 -6.64 -6.66 -2.26
C TYR A 65 -7.40 -5.84 -1.23
N ARG A 66 -7.85 -6.49 -0.17
CA ARG A 66 -8.47 -5.83 0.98
C ARG A 66 -7.94 -6.41 2.26
N LEU A 67 -7.57 -5.54 3.20
CA LEU A 67 -7.20 -5.89 4.56
C LEU A 67 -8.14 -5.17 5.52
N ALA A 68 -8.86 -5.93 6.33
CA ALA A 68 -9.84 -5.41 7.28
C ALA A 68 -9.42 -5.72 8.72
N ASN A 69 -9.65 -4.79 9.63
CA ASN A 69 -9.61 -5.01 11.07
C ASN A 69 -11.04 -4.95 11.59
N ARG A 70 -11.62 -6.13 11.91
CA ARG A 70 -13.03 -6.21 12.34
C ARG A 70 -13.28 -5.52 13.66
N GLU A 71 -12.33 -5.60 14.57
CA GLU A 71 -12.46 -5.04 15.93
C GLU A 71 -12.44 -3.51 15.89
N ALA A 72 -11.51 -2.94 15.12
CA ALA A 72 -11.46 -1.50 14.87
C ALA A 72 -12.56 -1.00 13.92
N GLY A 73 -13.24 -1.91 13.20
CA GLY A 73 -14.21 -1.54 12.19
C GLY A 73 -13.61 -0.76 11.02
N LEU A 74 -12.36 -1.03 10.65
CA LEU A 74 -11.63 -0.35 9.58
C LEU A 74 -11.18 -1.33 8.50
N ALA A 75 -11.03 -0.86 7.27
CA ALA A 75 -10.42 -1.62 6.20
C ALA A 75 -9.58 -0.71 5.29
N ALA A 76 -8.57 -1.31 4.65
CA ALA A 76 -7.82 -0.76 3.55
C ALA A 76 -8.09 -1.58 2.30
N ASP A 77 -8.49 -0.91 1.24
CA ASP A 77 -8.71 -1.48 -0.09
C ASP A 77 -7.57 -1.01 -1.01
N PHE A 78 -7.00 -1.92 -1.79
CA PHE A 78 -5.89 -1.66 -2.71
C PHE A 78 -6.30 -2.12 -4.11
N ALA A 79 -6.13 -1.26 -5.11
CA ALA A 79 -6.47 -1.51 -6.50
C ALA A 79 -5.28 -1.18 -7.41
N LEU A 80 -4.80 -2.17 -8.16
CA LEU A 80 -3.75 -1.97 -9.15
C LEU A 80 -4.34 -1.53 -10.49
N ASP A 81 -3.84 -0.41 -11.00
CA ASP A 81 -3.95 -0.03 -12.40
C ASP A 81 -2.61 -0.30 -13.10
N GLU A 82 -2.56 -1.36 -13.90
CA GLU A 82 -1.36 -1.77 -14.62
C GLU A 82 -1.02 -0.81 -15.78
N GLN A 83 -1.99 -0.08 -16.33
CA GLN A 83 -1.79 0.81 -17.48
C GLN A 83 -1.03 2.06 -17.05
N ILE A 84 -1.45 2.67 -15.94
CA ILE A 84 -0.78 3.83 -15.36
C ILE A 84 0.21 3.45 -14.25
N ARG A 85 0.46 2.14 -14.06
CA ARG A 85 1.45 1.58 -13.14
C ARG A 85 1.29 2.16 -11.73
N SER A 86 0.06 2.21 -11.26
CA SER A 86 -0.28 2.86 -10.00
C SER A 86 -1.17 1.96 -9.16
N VAL A 87 -0.96 1.98 -7.85
CA VAL A 87 -1.86 1.35 -6.89
C VAL A 87 -2.62 2.43 -6.17
N ARG A 88 -3.93 2.47 -6.37
CA ARG A 88 -4.82 3.28 -5.57
C ARG A 88 -5.13 2.53 -4.27
N PHE A 89 -5.14 3.23 -3.15
CA PHE A 89 -5.61 2.68 -1.90
C PHE A 89 -6.53 3.65 -1.19
N ASP A 90 -7.56 3.12 -0.54
CA ASP A 90 -8.55 3.90 0.19
C ASP A 90 -8.85 3.19 1.52
N TYR A 91 -9.16 3.97 2.54
CA TYR A 91 -9.57 3.45 3.85
C TYR A 91 -11.09 3.58 4.01
N SER A 92 -11.72 2.56 4.57
CA SER A 92 -13.17 2.53 4.78
C SER A 92 -13.54 2.06 6.18
N SER A 93 -14.61 2.62 6.73
CA SER A 93 -15.22 2.12 7.96
C SER A 93 -16.08 0.89 7.62
N SER A 94 -15.75 -0.25 8.20
CA SER A 94 -16.44 -1.53 8.02
C SER A 94 -17.59 -1.76 9.02
N HIS A 95 -18.00 -0.73 9.77
CA HIS A 95 -19.15 -0.84 10.68
C HIS A 95 -20.46 -1.07 9.91
N PRO A 96 -21.20 -2.16 10.18
CA PRO A 96 -22.51 -2.41 9.60
C PRO A 96 -23.52 -1.43 10.20
N GLY A 97 -23.65 -0.25 9.59
CA GLY A 97 -24.56 0.80 10.06
C GLY A 97 -24.24 2.19 9.51
N THR A 98 -23.07 2.40 8.92
CA THR A 98 -22.71 3.66 8.26
C THR A 98 -23.03 3.56 6.76
N PRO A 99 -24.06 4.26 6.24
CA PRO A 99 -24.30 4.32 4.81
C PRO A 99 -23.13 5.00 4.10
N ALA A 100 -22.90 4.62 2.84
CA ALA A 100 -22.06 5.35 1.89
C ALA A 100 -22.40 6.86 1.94
N PRO A 101 -21.44 7.76 1.67
CA PRO A 101 -21.51 9.19 2.03
C PRO A 101 -22.55 10.04 1.25
N GLU A 102 -23.59 9.45 0.68
CA GLU A 102 -24.60 10.18 -0.10
C GLU A 102 -25.93 10.45 0.63
N ALA A 103 -26.15 9.96 1.85
CA ALA A 103 -27.34 10.32 2.61
C ALA A 103 -27.18 10.05 4.12
N ALA A 104 -26.77 11.06 4.90
CA ALA A 104 -26.94 11.04 6.35
C ALA A 104 -27.60 12.36 6.82
N PRO A 105 -28.70 12.31 7.59
CA PRO A 105 -29.27 13.50 8.21
C PRO A 105 -28.34 14.04 9.30
N ALA A 106 -28.34 15.36 9.48
CA ALA A 106 -27.43 16.15 10.32
C ALA A 106 -27.57 15.93 11.86
N SER A 107 -27.99 14.75 12.31
CA SER A 107 -28.19 14.44 13.73
C SER A 107 -27.95 12.96 14.00
N ALA A 108 -26.73 12.51 13.80
CA ALA A 108 -26.21 11.27 14.36
C ALA A 108 -24.94 11.62 15.15
N PRO A 109 -24.67 10.98 16.31
CA PRO A 109 -23.43 11.20 17.03
C PRO A 109 -22.27 10.86 16.10
N ALA A 110 -21.35 11.80 15.91
CA ALA A 110 -20.14 11.61 15.14
C ALA A 110 -19.40 10.39 15.71
N ILE A 111 -19.38 9.30 14.95
CA ILE A 111 -18.53 8.16 15.28
C ILE A 111 -17.11 8.71 15.13
N ALA A 112 -16.40 8.82 16.25
CA ALA A 112 -15.04 9.30 16.28
C ALA A 112 -14.16 8.37 15.41
N GLY A 113 -13.53 8.94 14.39
CA GLY A 113 -12.64 8.24 13.48
C GLY A 113 -13.01 8.49 12.03
N ALA A 114 -12.74 9.69 11.51
CA ALA A 114 -12.68 9.88 10.07
C ALA A 114 -11.67 8.85 9.53
N ALA A 115 -12.10 7.97 8.62
CA ALA A 115 -11.18 7.06 7.96
C ALA A 115 -10.04 7.88 7.34
N PRO A 116 -8.78 7.46 7.48
CA PRO A 116 -7.65 8.18 6.91
C PRO A 116 -7.89 8.43 5.42
N GLU A 117 -7.37 9.54 4.89
CA GLU A 117 -7.42 9.76 3.46
C GLU A 117 -6.62 8.67 2.73
N GLY A 118 -7.22 8.13 1.67
CA GLY A 118 -6.55 7.24 0.74
C GLY A 118 -5.45 7.95 -0.05
N GLY A 119 -4.74 7.20 -0.87
CA GLY A 119 -3.67 7.72 -1.69
C GLY A 119 -3.39 6.89 -2.93
N VAL A 120 -2.34 7.28 -3.64
CA VAL A 120 -1.87 6.58 -4.84
C VAL A 120 -0.39 6.32 -4.71
N LEU A 121 -0.01 5.06 -4.88
CA LEU A 121 1.37 4.64 -5.07
C LEU A 121 1.68 4.61 -6.56
N THR A 122 2.76 5.25 -6.98
CA THR A 122 3.26 5.15 -8.36
C THR A 122 4.40 4.13 -8.41
N LEU A 123 4.34 3.17 -9.33
CA LEU A 123 5.37 2.18 -9.56
C LEU A 123 6.32 2.67 -10.66
N ARG A 124 7.53 3.04 -10.28
CA ARG A 124 8.54 3.57 -11.21
C ARG A 124 9.56 2.49 -11.56
N PRO A 125 9.91 2.29 -12.84
CA PRO A 125 10.96 1.36 -13.23
C PRO A 125 12.31 1.72 -12.59
N ARG A 126 13.04 0.70 -12.12
CA ARG A 126 14.41 0.77 -11.61
C ARG A 126 15.22 -0.32 -12.32
N GLY A 127 15.86 0.03 -13.43
CA GLY A 127 16.60 -0.92 -14.27
C GLY A 127 15.71 -1.93 -15.02
N ALA A 128 16.32 -3.01 -15.51
CA ALA A 128 15.76 -3.85 -16.59
C ALA A 128 14.58 -4.76 -16.21
N ALA A 129 14.21 -4.88 -14.92
CA ALA A 129 13.13 -5.78 -14.49
C ALA A 129 12.60 -5.51 -13.08
N ARG A 130 12.77 -4.29 -12.55
CA ARG A 130 12.30 -3.95 -11.20
C ARG A 130 11.47 -2.68 -11.24
N VAL A 131 10.53 -2.59 -10.32
CA VAL A 131 9.79 -1.37 -10.03
C VAL A 131 9.91 -1.05 -8.55
N ALA A 132 9.93 0.24 -8.25
CA ALA A 132 9.95 0.76 -6.91
C ALA A 132 8.67 1.56 -6.65
N PRO A 133 8.03 1.41 -5.47
CA PRO A 133 6.84 2.16 -5.11
C PRO A 133 7.20 3.54 -4.57
N PHE A 134 6.47 4.55 -5.03
CA PHE A 134 6.58 5.93 -4.59
C PHE A 134 5.24 6.41 -4.06
N LEU A 135 5.26 7.08 -2.91
CA LEU A 135 4.11 7.80 -2.35
C LEU A 135 4.46 9.28 -2.28
N SER A 136 3.70 10.15 -2.95
CA SER A 136 3.95 11.60 -2.96
C SER A 136 5.42 11.96 -3.27
N ASP A 137 5.96 11.35 -4.33
CA ASP A 137 7.36 11.47 -4.79
C ASP A 137 8.44 10.90 -3.85
N GLN A 138 8.07 10.35 -2.70
CA GLN A 138 9.00 9.67 -1.80
C GLN A 138 9.06 8.17 -2.12
N HIS A 139 10.28 7.65 -2.28
CA HIS A 139 10.52 6.23 -2.44
C HIS A 139 10.29 5.52 -1.10
N LEU A 140 9.41 4.53 -1.07
CA LEU A 140 9.15 3.75 0.14
C LEU A 140 9.80 2.37 0.04
N HIS A 141 10.64 2.05 1.03
CA HIS A 141 11.14 0.68 1.21
C HIS A 141 10.05 -0.24 1.73
N GLU A 142 10.20 -1.55 1.56
CA GLU A 142 9.15 -2.55 1.84
C GLU A 142 8.52 -2.42 3.24
N GLN A 143 9.34 -2.31 4.29
CA GLN A 143 8.86 -2.19 5.67
C GLN A 143 8.13 -0.86 5.90
N GLU A 144 8.66 0.23 5.34
CA GLU A 144 8.06 1.56 5.48
C GLU A 144 6.75 1.65 4.72
N LEU A 145 6.68 1.05 3.53
CA LEU A 145 5.46 0.90 2.76
C LEU A 145 4.39 0.15 3.56
N MET A 146 4.70 -1.05 4.06
CA MET A 146 3.74 -1.84 4.84
C MET A 146 3.30 -1.08 6.10
N ARG A 147 4.23 -0.46 6.82
CA ARG A 147 3.91 0.33 8.01
C ARG A 147 2.98 1.50 7.66
N THR A 148 3.30 2.26 6.62
CA THR A 148 2.51 3.43 6.20
C THR A 148 1.09 3.03 5.81
N LEU A 149 0.94 1.95 5.05
CA LEU A 149 -0.36 1.51 4.56
C LEU A 149 -1.20 0.81 5.63
N LEU A 150 -0.58 0.03 6.52
CA LEU A 150 -1.30 -0.85 7.44
C LEU A 150 -1.48 -0.27 8.84
N LYS A 151 -0.58 0.62 9.30
CA LYS A 151 -0.68 1.24 10.63
C LYS A 151 -2.05 1.89 10.87
N PRO A 152 -2.65 2.63 9.91
CA PRO A 152 -3.95 3.26 10.15
C PRO A 152 -5.11 2.28 10.38
N VAL A 153 -4.99 1.02 9.91
CA VAL A 153 -6.04 -0.01 10.05
C VAL A 153 -5.75 -0.95 11.22
N LEU A 154 -4.49 -1.34 11.41
CA LEU A 154 -4.09 -2.27 12.46
C LEU A 154 -3.91 -1.59 13.82
N PHE A 155 -3.55 -0.30 13.83
CA PHE A 155 -3.25 0.47 15.03
C PHE A 155 -3.86 1.89 14.96
N PRO A 156 -5.19 2.02 14.87
CA PRO A 156 -5.85 3.32 14.72
C PRO A 156 -5.63 4.27 15.90
N ASP A 157 -5.46 3.74 17.11
CA ASP A 157 -5.19 4.53 18.33
C ASP A 157 -3.70 4.88 18.52
N ALA A 158 -2.81 4.32 17.71
CA ALA A 158 -1.39 4.63 17.81
C ALA A 158 -1.12 6.00 17.17
N PRO A 159 -0.41 6.92 17.86
CA PRO A 159 -0.08 8.20 17.27
C PRO A 159 0.68 8.00 15.96
N SER A 160 0.23 8.68 14.90
CA SER A 160 0.99 8.87 13.66
C SER A 160 2.20 9.73 14.02
N THR A 161 3.28 9.09 14.48
CA THR A 161 4.53 9.79 14.78
C THR A 161 5.03 10.43 13.49
N GLU A 162 5.03 11.77 13.49
CA GLU A 162 5.67 12.65 12.51
C GLU A 162 7.18 12.42 12.40
#